data_AF-A0A7K1DVQ5-F1
#
_entry.id   AF-A0A7K1DVQ5-F1
#
_cell.length_a   1.000
_cell.length_b   1.000
_cell.length_c   1.000
_cell.angle_alpha   90.00
_cell.angle_beta   90.00
_cell.angle_gamma   90.00
#
_symmetry.space_group_name_H-M   'P 1'
#
loop_
_entity.id
_entity.type
_entity.pdbx_description
1 polymer ?
#
loop_
_entity_poly.entity_id
_entity_poly.type
_entity_poly.pdbx_seq_one_letter_code
_entity_poly.pdbx_strand_id
1 'polypeptide(L)'
;MSDMSAKVREALDAAVTAIGGAPREGQIEMAEAVANALTDRHHLMVQAGTGTGKSLAYIIPPLVHGRKVLVATATLALQRQLVERDLPAVVPALEKVLGREITYAIYKGVGNYICLQKMNSEEPDPDSELMLGVSSLEKDAKRLHEWARKPGVSGDRDDAPDVDRRVWAANSVSGRECVGADKCAFGSQCF
;
A
#
# COMPACT_ATOMS: atom_id res chain seq x y z
N MET A 1 2.22 -17.28 29.19
CA MET A 1 2.00 -16.18 28.22
C MET A 1 3.23 -15.30 28.27
N SER A 2 3.86 -14.99 27.13
CA SER A 2 5.03 -14.10 27.10
C SER A 2 4.58 -12.65 27.34
N ASP A 3 5.49 -11.77 27.77
CA ASP A 3 5.23 -10.32 27.86
C ASP A 3 4.74 -9.75 26.52
N MET A 4 5.28 -10.26 25.40
CA MET A 4 4.85 -9.89 24.06
C MET A 4 3.40 -10.30 23.79
N SER A 5 3.00 -11.53 24.12
CA SER A 5 1.61 -11.98 23.93
C SER A 5 0.61 -11.15 24.73
N ALA A 6 0.97 -10.74 25.95
CA ALA A 6 0.13 -9.86 26.78
C ALA A 6 -0.08 -8.48 26.13
N LYS A 7 1.01 -7.84 25.67
CA LYS A 7 0.94 -6.56 24.95
C LYS A 7 0.16 -6.66 23.65
N VAL A 8 0.28 -7.78 22.93
CA VAL A 8 -0.50 -8.04 21.71
C VAL A 8 -1.98 -8.17 22.00
N ARG A 9 -2.37 -8.85 23.10
CA ARG A 9 -3.76 -8.93 23.51
C ARG A 9 -4.34 -7.56 23.87
N GLU A 10 -3.62 -6.77 24.65
CA GLU A 10 -4.04 -5.42 25.02
C GLU A 10 -4.24 -4.52 23.79
N ALA A 11 -3.28 -4.52 22.86
CA ALA A 11 -3.38 -3.77 21.62
C ALA A 11 -4.51 -4.29 20.70
N LEU A 12 -4.73 -5.61 20.66
CA LEU A 12 -5.81 -6.22 19.91
C LEU A 12 -7.19 -5.81 20.45
N ASP A 13 -7.39 -5.84 21.76
CA ASP A 13 -8.63 -5.42 22.40
C ASP A 13 -8.92 -3.93 22.14
N ALA A 14 -7.90 -3.08 22.23
CA ALA A 14 -8.04 -1.65 21.92
C ALA A 14 -8.45 -1.41 20.46
N ALA A 15 -7.83 -2.12 19.51
CA ALA A 15 -8.17 -2.03 18.09
C ALA A 15 -9.58 -2.55 17.80
N VAL A 16 -9.96 -3.68 18.39
CA VAL A 16 -11.30 -4.27 18.22
C VAL A 16 -12.38 -3.35 18.79
N THR A 17 -12.13 -2.75 19.96
CA THR A 17 -13.05 -1.79 20.60
C THR A 17 -13.19 -0.52 19.76
N ALA A 18 -12.09 -0.01 19.20
CA ALA A 18 -12.10 1.20 18.36
C ALA A 18 -13.04 1.07 17.14
N ILE A 19 -13.22 -0.13 16.61
CA ILE A 19 -14.10 -0.41 15.48
C ILE A 19 -15.49 -0.94 15.88
N GLY A 20 -15.83 -0.91 17.17
CA GLY A 20 -17.10 -1.44 17.69
C GLY A 20 -17.25 -2.96 17.54
N GLY A 21 -16.13 -3.68 17.44
CA GLY A 21 -16.09 -5.13 17.33
C GLY A 21 -16.14 -5.83 18.68
N ALA A 22 -16.09 -7.16 18.65
CA ALA A 22 -15.94 -8.00 19.83
C ALA A 22 -14.77 -8.98 19.62
N PRO A 23 -14.04 -9.35 20.69
CA PRO A 23 -12.95 -10.31 20.62
C PRO A 23 -13.41 -11.65 20.07
N ARG A 24 -12.55 -12.32 19.30
CA ARG A 24 -12.80 -13.66 18.74
C ARG A 24 -11.63 -14.57 19.08
N GLU A 25 -11.92 -15.78 19.56
CA GLU A 25 -10.89 -16.73 20.00
C GLU A 25 -9.84 -17.00 18.90
N GLY A 26 -10.28 -17.35 17.69
CA GLY A 26 -9.35 -17.58 16.57
C GLY A 26 -8.55 -16.35 16.12
N GLN A 27 -9.05 -15.13 16.40
CA GLN A 27 -8.31 -13.90 16.14
C GLN A 27 -7.16 -13.74 17.14
N ILE A 28 -7.46 -14.00 18.42
CA ILE A 28 -6.50 -13.93 19.52
C ILE A 28 -5.43 -15.00 19.34
N GLU A 29 -5.83 -16.24 19.05
CA GLU A 29 -4.93 -17.36 18.80
C GLU A 29 -3.96 -17.04 17.65
N MET A 30 -4.49 -16.53 16.53
CA MET A 30 -3.67 -16.13 15.39
C MET A 30 -2.72 -14.98 15.76
N ALA A 31 -3.18 -13.96 16.49
CA ALA A 31 -2.34 -12.83 16.88
C ALA A 31 -1.18 -13.25 17.80
N GLU A 32 -1.43 -14.13 18.76
CA GLU A 32 -0.39 -14.68 19.63
C GLU A 32 0.59 -15.56 18.87
N ALA A 33 0.10 -16.42 17.97
CA ALA A 33 0.96 -17.25 17.13
C ALA A 33 1.90 -16.39 16.27
N VAL A 34 1.38 -15.31 15.67
CA VAL A 34 2.19 -14.35 14.89
C VAL A 34 3.21 -13.63 15.80
N ALA A 35 2.80 -13.21 17.01
CA ALA A 35 3.70 -12.56 17.97
C ALA A 35 4.89 -13.45 18.36
N ASN A 36 4.61 -14.73 18.63
CA ASN A 36 5.63 -15.73 18.95
C ASN A 36 6.55 -15.98 17.74
N ALA A 37 5.99 -16.14 16.53
CA ALA A 37 6.77 -16.32 15.32
C ALA A 37 7.74 -15.16 15.03
N LEU A 38 7.29 -13.92 15.26
CA LEU A 38 8.14 -12.72 15.13
C LEU A 38 9.25 -12.67 16.18
N THR A 39 8.94 -13.06 17.42
CA THR A 39 9.88 -13.05 18.55
C THR A 39 10.95 -14.14 18.39
N ASP A 40 10.50 -15.36 18.11
CA ASP A 40 11.33 -16.57 18.03
C ASP A 40 12.00 -16.74 16.65
N ARG A 41 11.60 -15.91 15.67
CA ARG A 41 12.12 -15.88 14.30
C ARG A 41 11.94 -17.20 13.55
N HIS A 42 10.73 -17.76 13.59
CA HIS A 42 10.36 -18.93 12.80
C HIS A 42 9.24 -18.60 11.80
N HIS A 43 9.05 -19.47 10.81
CA HIS A 43 7.90 -19.37 9.91
C HIS A 43 6.63 -19.89 10.60
N LEU A 44 5.50 -19.28 10.28
CA LEU A 44 4.19 -19.67 10.77
C LEU A 44 3.24 -19.78 9.59
N MET A 45 2.47 -20.88 9.54
CA MET A 45 1.40 -21.07 8.58
C MET A 45 0.08 -21.14 9.34
N VAL A 46 -0.85 -20.25 9.00
CA VAL A 46 -2.18 -20.16 9.63
C VAL A 46 -3.25 -20.31 8.56
N GLN A 47 -4.22 -21.19 8.82
CA GLN A 47 -5.47 -21.23 8.06
C GLN A 47 -6.56 -20.53 8.88
N ALA A 48 -7.04 -19.39 8.39
CA ALA A 48 -8.09 -18.62 9.02
C ALA A 48 -9.30 -18.50 8.10
N GLY A 49 -10.50 -18.76 8.64
CA GLY A 49 -11.76 -18.61 7.92
C GLY A 49 -12.07 -17.14 7.56
N THR A 50 -13.09 -16.95 6.73
CA THR A 50 -13.69 -15.64 6.53
C THR A 50 -14.31 -15.17 7.85
N GLY A 51 -14.26 -13.86 8.13
CA GLY A 51 -14.82 -13.32 9.37
C GLY A 51 -13.98 -13.54 10.64
N THR A 52 -12.87 -14.30 10.62
CA THR A 52 -12.01 -14.49 11.81
C THR A 52 -11.33 -13.20 12.29
N GLY A 53 -11.35 -12.10 11.52
CA GLY A 53 -10.62 -10.88 11.86
C GLY A 53 -9.12 -10.98 11.55
N LYS A 54 -8.77 -11.81 10.55
CA LYS A 54 -7.39 -12.11 10.12
C LYS A 54 -6.50 -10.88 9.92
N SER A 55 -7.05 -9.79 9.38
CA SER A 55 -6.28 -8.56 9.11
C SER A 55 -5.68 -7.98 10.38
N LEU A 56 -6.47 -7.76 11.42
CA LEU A 56 -5.96 -7.26 12.69
C LEU A 56 -5.03 -8.28 13.37
N ALA A 57 -5.34 -9.57 13.26
CA ALA A 57 -4.53 -10.62 13.86
C ALA A 57 -3.09 -10.67 13.31
N TYR A 58 -2.87 -10.43 12.01
CA TYR A 58 -1.50 -10.37 11.47
C TYR A 58 -0.84 -8.99 11.55
N ILE A 59 -1.59 -7.90 11.78
CA ILE A 59 -1.04 -6.53 11.79
C ILE A 59 -0.63 -6.08 13.17
N ILE A 60 -1.44 -6.37 14.17
CA ILE A 60 -1.22 -5.87 15.53
C ILE A 60 0.09 -6.40 16.11
N PRO A 61 0.46 -7.69 15.97
CA PRO A 61 1.72 -8.16 16.51
C PRO A 61 2.96 -7.45 15.95
N PRO A 62 3.11 -7.24 14.62
CA PRO A 62 4.13 -6.35 14.06
C PRO A 62 4.17 -4.94 14.66
N LEU A 63 3.00 -4.32 14.82
CA LEU A 63 2.90 -2.97 15.38
C LEU A 63 3.30 -2.95 16.85
N VAL A 64 2.94 -3.95 17.65
CA VAL A 64 3.39 -4.08 19.04
C VAL A 64 4.90 -4.32 19.10
N HIS A 65 5.42 -5.17 18.21
CA HIS A 65 6.83 -5.54 18.14
C HIS A 65 7.75 -4.39 17.70
N GLY A 66 7.21 -3.32 17.09
CA GLY A 66 7.97 -2.11 16.77
C GLY A 66 8.95 -2.21 15.61
N ARG A 67 8.87 -3.28 14.80
CA ARG A 67 9.76 -3.46 13.65
C ARG A 67 9.05 -3.11 12.34
N LYS A 68 9.83 -2.69 11.35
CA LYS A 68 9.35 -2.54 9.97
C LYS A 68 8.97 -3.92 9.43
N VAL A 69 7.73 -4.05 8.96
CA VAL A 69 7.17 -5.29 8.41
C VAL A 69 6.57 -5.01 7.04
N LEU A 70 6.75 -5.97 6.12
CA LEU A 70 6.09 -6.00 4.83
C LEU A 70 4.89 -6.94 4.91
N VAL A 71 3.69 -6.42 4.62
CA VAL A 71 2.48 -7.23 4.48
C VAL A 71 2.22 -7.45 2.99
N ALA A 72 2.45 -8.68 2.53
CA ALA A 72 2.14 -9.07 1.16
C ALA A 72 0.70 -9.64 1.10
N THR A 73 -0.12 -9.10 0.21
CA THR A 73 -1.47 -9.61 -0.07
C THR A 73 -1.60 -10.01 -1.52
N ALA A 74 -2.66 -10.76 -1.86
CA ALA A 74 -2.85 -11.28 -3.21
C ALA A 74 -3.13 -10.18 -4.27
N THR A 75 -3.72 -9.05 -3.87
CA THR A 75 -4.14 -8.00 -4.82
C THR A 75 -3.92 -6.60 -4.25
N LEU A 76 -3.73 -5.61 -5.12
CA LEU A 76 -3.63 -4.19 -4.74
C LEU A 76 -4.88 -3.72 -3.98
N ALA A 77 -6.06 -4.17 -4.38
CA ALA A 77 -7.31 -3.84 -3.70
C ALA A 77 -7.30 -4.25 -2.21
N LEU A 78 -6.73 -5.42 -1.89
CA LEU A 78 -6.58 -5.86 -0.49
C LEU A 78 -5.56 -5.00 0.27
N GLN A 79 -4.50 -4.52 -0.38
CA GLN A 79 -3.55 -3.59 0.23
C GLN A 79 -4.21 -2.24 0.53
N ARG A 80 -5.03 -1.74 -0.41
CA ARG A 80 -5.77 -0.47 -0.23
C ARG A 80 -6.77 -0.55 0.90
N GLN A 81 -7.56 -1.63 0.94
CA GLN A 81 -8.47 -1.87 2.05
C GLN A 81 -7.76 -1.75 3.40
N LEU A 82 -6.51 -2.23 3.47
CA LEU A 82 -5.71 -2.16 4.67
C LEU A 82 -5.29 -0.74 5.02
N VAL A 83 -4.73 0.00 4.06
CA VAL A 83 -4.14 1.34 4.27
C VAL A 83 -5.18 2.45 4.34
N GLU A 84 -6.28 2.36 3.59
CA GLU A 84 -7.28 3.43 3.47
C GLU A 84 -8.46 3.25 4.44
N ARG A 85 -8.64 2.04 4.99
CA ARG A 85 -9.79 1.75 5.85
C ARG A 85 -9.41 1.07 7.15
N ASP A 86 -8.80 -0.11 7.07
CA ASP A 86 -8.61 -0.95 8.26
C ASP A 86 -7.58 -0.32 9.23
N LEU A 87 -6.43 0.16 8.76
CA LEU A 87 -5.40 0.82 9.57
C LEU A 87 -5.86 2.20 10.12
N PRO A 88 -6.42 3.13 9.32
CA PRO A 88 -6.91 4.41 9.83
C PRO A 88 -7.93 4.27 10.97
N ALA A 89 -8.73 3.20 10.96
CA ALA A 89 -9.73 2.95 11.98
C ALA A 89 -9.14 2.51 13.34
N VAL A 90 -7.94 1.92 13.36
CA VAL A 90 -7.34 1.34 14.58
C VAL A 90 -6.09 2.06 15.07
N VAL A 91 -5.33 2.69 14.17
CA VAL A 91 -4.06 3.35 14.49
C VAL A 91 -4.20 4.39 15.62
N PRO A 92 -5.21 5.29 15.65
CA PRO A 92 -5.34 6.25 16.74
C PRO A 92 -5.52 5.61 18.13
N ALA A 93 -6.13 4.42 18.21
CA ALA A 93 -6.24 3.67 19.46
C ALA A 93 -4.93 2.97 19.80
N LEU A 94 -4.26 2.38 18.79
CA LEU A 94 -2.98 1.71 18.96
C LEU A 94 -1.87 2.67 19.39
N GLU A 95 -1.79 3.88 18.84
CA GLU A 95 -0.77 4.86 19.23
C GLU A 95 -0.90 5.29 20.70
N LYS A 96 -2.14 5.37 21.21
CA LYS A 96 -2.39 5.64 22.64
C LYS A 96 -1.89 4.51 23.54
N VAL A 97 -2.14 3.26 23.14
CA VAL A 97 -1.70 2.07 23.90
C VAL A 97 -0.19 1.88 23.82
N LEU A 98 0.39 2.08 22.64
CA LEU A 98 1.82 1.83 22.38
C LEU A 98 2.72 3.03 22.72
N GLY A 99 2.15 4.22 22.92
CA GLY A 99 2.89 5.43 23.26
C GLY A 99 3.86 5.90 22.17
N ARG A 100 3.59 5.58 20.90
CA ARG A 100 4.45 5.93 19.75
C ARG A 100 3.65 6.06 18.46
N GLU A 101 4.18 6.85 17.53
CA GLU A 101 3.62 7.02 16.19
C GLU A 101 3.71 5.72 15.38
N ILE A 102 2.67 5.45 14.60
CA ILE A 102 2.58 4.32 13.68
C ILE A 102 2.48 4.86 12.26
N THR A 103 3.54 4.62 11.48
CA THR A 103 3.56 4.93 10.05
C THR A 103 3.30 3.68 9.21
N TYR A 104 2.58 3.86 8.11
CA TYR A 104 2.26 2.81 7.16
C TYR A 104 2.14 3.42 5.76
N ALA A 105 2.45 2.62 4.76
CA ALA A 105 2.35 3.02 3.36
C ALA A 105 2.04 1.79 2.52
N ILE A 106 1.48 2.04 1.34
CA ILE A 106 1.30 1.02 0.32
C ILE A 106 2.59 0.94 -0.52
N TYR A 107 2.99 -0.26 -0.92
CA TYR A 107 4.18 -0.48 -1.72
C TYR A 107 3.81 -1.16 -3.04
N LYS A 108 3.91 -0.42 -4.15
CA LYS A 108 3.58 -0.90 -5.50
C LYS A 108 4.81 -0.85 -6.39
N GLY A 109 4.80 -1.66 -7.45
CA GLY A 109 5.81 -1.55 -8.51
C GLY A 109 5.68 -0.23 -9.26
N VAL A 110 6.80 0.32 -9.76
CA VAL A 110 6.89 1.64 -10.43
C VAL A 110 5.93 1.81 -11.61
N GLY A 111 5.51 0.72 -12.26
CA GLY A 111 4.50 0.77 -13.34
C GLY A 111 3.09 1.13 -12.89
N ASN A 112 2.86 1.28 -11.58
CA ASN A 112 1.63 1.83 -11.01
C ASN A 112 1.73 3.35 -10.79
N TYR A 113 2.84 3.99 -11.16
CA TYR A 113 3.01 5.43 -11.08
C TYR A 113 3.31 6.01 -12.47
N ILE A 114 2.89 7.24 -12.72
CA ILE A 114 3.35 7.97 -13.91
C ILE A 114 4.85 8.25 -13.81
N CYS A 115 5.55 8.23 -14.93
CA CYS A 115 6.96 8.55 -14.99
C CYS A 115 7.14 10.04 -15.30
N LEU A 116 7.57 10.83 -14.33
CA LEU A 116 7.79 12.27 -14.53
C LEU A 116 8.75 12.58 -15.68
N GLN A 117 9.75 11.72 -15.93
CA GLN A 117 10.63 11.90 -17.08
C GLN A 117 9.89 11.75 -18.41
N LYS A 118 9.05 10.72 -18.58
CA LYS A 118 8.22 10.58 -19.79
C LYS A 118 7.24 11.74 -19.93
N MET A 119 6.60 12.14 -18.83
CA MET A 119 5.61 13.24 -18.83
C MET A 119 6.18 14.61 -19.22
N ASN A 120 7.48 14.82 -19.02
CA ASN A 120 8.18 16.07 -19.33
C ASN A 120 9.12 15.94 -20.55
N SER A 121 9.11 14.80 -21.23
CA SER A 121 9.87 14.63 -22.48
C SER A 121 9.18 15.43 -23.59
N GLU A 122 9.94 16.31 -24.26
CA GLU A 122 9.49 17.00 -25.47
C GLU A 122 9.68 16.12 -26.72
N GLU A 123 10.49 15.06 -26.61
CA GLU A 123 10.68 14.08 -27.67
C GLU A 123 9.49 13.11 -27.71
N PRO A 124 8.79 12.98 -28.84
CA PRO A 124 7.78 11.96 -29.03
C PRO A 124 8.42 10.59 -28.84
N ASP A 125 7.95 9.83 -27.86
CA ASP A 125 8.21 8.39 -27.82
C ASP A 125 7.64 7.81 -29.14
N PRO A 126 8.38 7.02 -29.93
CA PRO A 126 7.84 6.40 -31.14
C PRO A 126 6.56 5.58 -30.85
N ASP A 127 6.40 5.07 -29.63
CA ASP A 127 5.15 4.43 -29.18
C ASP A 127 4.00 5.44 -28.98
N SER A 128 4.29 6.70 -28.65
CA SER A 128 3.32 7.80 -28.59
C SER A 128 2.92 8.33 -29.96
N GLU A 129 3.83 8.32 -30.94
CA GLU A 129 3.49 8.68 -32.34
C GLU A 129 2.50 7.69 -32.96
N LEU A 130 2.60 6.40 -32.64
CA LEU A 130 1.64 5.38 -33.08
C LEU A 130 0.22 5.57 -32.53
N MET A 131 0.05 6.39 -31.48
CA MET A 131 -1.22 6.63 -30.80
C MET A 131 -2.05 7.76 -31.43
N LEU A 132 -1.46 8.57 -32.30
CA LEU A 132 -2.03 9.79 -32.91
C LEU A 132 -3.08 9.54 -34.01
N GLY A 133 -3.68 8.35 -34.06
CA GLY A 133 -4.69 7.97 -35.05
C GLY A 133 -6.11 7.77 -34.50
N VAL A 134 -6.30 7.79 -33.16
CA VAL A 134 -7.58 7.47 -32.52
C VAL A 134 -7.98 8.57 -31.54
N SER A 135 -9.03 9.32 -31.88
CA SER A 135 -9.51 10.48 -31.11
C SER A 135 -9.84 10.21 -29.63
N SER A 136 -10.09 8.96 -29.24
CA SER A 136 -10.28 8.59 -27.84
C SER A 136 -8.97 8.54 -27.04
N LEU A 137 -7.87 8.08 -27.65
CA LEU A 137 -6.56 7.99 -26.98
C LEU A 137 -5.99 9.38 -26.71
N GLU A 138 -6.20 10.32 -27.63
CA GLU A 138 -5.82 11.72 -27.43
C GLU A 138 -6.55 12.36 -26.26
N LYS A 139 -7.86 12.10 -26.12
CA LYS A 139 -8.67 12.58 -24.99
C LYS A 139 -8.17 12.00 -23.67
N ASP A 140 -7.86 10.70 -23.65
CA ASP A 140 -7.33 10.02 -22.47
C ASP A 140 -5.96 10.56 -22.06
N ALA A 141 -5.06 10.73 -23.03
CA ALA A 141 -3.74 11.32 -22.79
C ALA A 141 -3.88 12.72 -22.20
N LYS A 142 -4.74 13.56 -22.80
CA LYS A 142 -4.96 14.92 -22.31
C LYS A 142 -5.48 14.93 -20.86
N ARG A 143 -6.45 14.09 -20.52
CA ARG A 143 -6.97 13.95 -19.14
C ARG A 143 -5.88 13.50 -18.17
N LEU A 144 -5.03 12.55 -18.56
CA LEU A 144 -3.93 12.06 -17.72
C LEU A 144 -2.90 13.16 -17.47
N HIS A 145 -2.47 13.89 -18.51
CA HIS A 145 -1.54 15.02 -18.36
C HIS A 145 -2.11 16.17 -17.53
N GLU A 146 -3.39 16.50 -17.71
CA GLU A 146 -4.07 17.52 -16.90
C GLU A 146 -4.15 17.13 -15.42
N TRP A 147 -4.43 15.85 -15.13
CA TRP A 147 -4.40 15.33 -13.76
C TRP A 147 -3.00 15.36 -13.15
N ALA A 148 -1.98 14.91 -13.90
CA ALA A 148 -0.59 14.85 -13.45
C ALA A 148 0.05 16.22 -13.15
N ARG A 149 -0.48 17.31 -13.71
CA ARG A 149 -0.01 18.67 -13.46
C ARG A 149 -0.65 19.32 -12.23
N LYS A 150 -1.60 18.66 -11.57
CA LYS A 150 -2.25 19.19 -10.36
C LYS A 150 -1.26 19.19 -9.19
N PRO A 151 -1.23 20.25 -8.37
CA PRO A 151 -0.43 20.27 -7.15
C PRO A 151 -0.82 19.12 -6.22
N GLY A 152 0.18 18.41 -5.66
CA GLY A 152 -0.04 17.33 -4.69
C GLY A 152 -0.59 16.03 -5.30
N VAL A 153 -0.48 15.82 -6.60
CA VAL A 153 -0.86 14.54 -7.23
C VAL A 153 0.01 13.40 -6.69
N SER A 154 -0.59 12.24 -6.45
CA SER A 154 0.13 11.05 -5.97
C SER A 154 0.94 10.35 -7.07
N GLY A 155 0.65 10.66 -8.34
CA GLY A 155 1.19 9.95 -9.50
C GLY A 155 0.70 8.51 -9.64
N ASP A 156 -0.04 8.01 -8.67
CA ASP A 156 -0.54 6.64 -8.60
C ASP A 156 -1.68 6.43 -9.61
N ARG A 157 -1.62 5.33 -10.34
CA ARG A 157 -2.65 4.89 -11.30
C ARG A 157 -4.02 4.85 -10.69
N ASP A 158 -4.05 4.51 -9.41
CA ASP A 158 -5.23 4.27 -8.65
C ASP A 158 -6.01 5.55 -8.31
N ASP A 159 -5.34 6.71 -8.33
CA ASP A 159 -5.91 8.05 -8.14
C ASP A 159 -6.07 8.80 -9.48
N ALA A 160 -5.59 8.20 -10.56
CA ALA A 160 -5.63 8.75 -11.91
C ALA A 160 -7.03 8.61 -12.55
N PRO A 161 -7.37 9.44 -13.55
CA PRO A 161 -8.52 9.16 -14.39
C PRO A 161 -8.38 7.79 -15.06
N ASP A 162 -9.48 7.07 -15.19
CA ASP A 162 -9.50 5.82 -15.96
C ASP A 162 -9.19 6.13 -17.43
N VAL A 163 -8.11 5.56 -17.97
CA VAL A 163 -7.58 5.80 -19.32
C VAL A 163 -7.21 4.47 -19.97
N ASP A 164 -7.17 4.45 -21.31
CA ASP A 164 -6.71 3.29 -22.07
C ASP A 164 -5.32 2.82 -21.57
N ARG A 165 -5.14 1.50 -21.47
CA ARG A 165 -3.90 0.88 -21.00
C ARG A 165 -2.68 1.36 -21.78
N ARG A 166 -2.82 1.64 -23.08
CA ARG A 166 -1.74 2.14 -23.92
C ARG A 166 -1.34 3.57 -23.53
N VAL A 167 -2.30 4.42 -23.18
CA VAL A 167 -2.03 5.78 -22.68
C VAL A 167 -1.26 5.70 -21.37
N TRP A 168 -1.66 4.80 -20.46
CA TRP A 168 -0.91 4.58 -19.23
C TRP A 168 0.52 4.08 -19.51
N ALA A 169 0.68 3.10 -20.39
CA ALA A 169 1.98 2.53 -20.74
C ALA A 169 2.92 3.57 -21.38
N ALA A 170 2.40 4.48 -22.21
CA ALA A 170 3.17 5.57 -22.79
C ALA A 170 3.66 6.59 -21.75
N ASN A 171 2.99 6.69 -20.59
CA ASN A 171 3.25 7.69 -19.55
C ASN A 171 3.83 7.09 -18.25
N SER A 172 4.17 5.81 -18.27
CA SER A 172 4.76 5.07 -17.14
C SER A 172 5.94 4.23 -17.63
N VAL A 173 6.59 3.52 -16.72
CA VAL A 173 7.74 2.65 -17.00
C VAL A 173 7.66 1.38 -16.18
N SER A 174 8.23 0.29 -16.69
CA SER A 174 8.46 -0.92 -15.89
C SER A 174 9.64 -0.73 -14.93
N GLY A 175 9.78 -1.65 -13.97
CA GLY A 175 10.93 -1.68 -13.06
C GLY A 175 12.27 -1.92 -13.76
N ARG A 176 12.28 -2.40 -15.01
CA ARG A 176 13.52 -2.59 -15.79
C ARG A 176 13.92 -1.34 -16.56
N GLU A 177 12.94 -0.51 -16.93
CA GLU A 177 13.16 0.74 -17.66
C GLU A 177 13.46 1.91 -16.72
N CYS A 178 12.94 1.87 -15.48
CA CYS A 178 13.23 2.87 -14.48
C CYS A 178 14.71 2.85 -14.08
N VAL A 179 15.41 3.96 -14.28
CA VAL A 179 16.84 4.11 -13.94
C VAL A 179 17.09 4.34 -12.44
N GLY A 180 16.03 4.49 -11.65
CA GLY A 180 16.08 4.74 -10.20
C GLY A 180 16.15 6.22 -9.84
N ALA A 181 15.69 6.55 -8.63
CA ALA A 181 15.61 7.92 -8.13
C ALA A 181 16.98 8.63 -8.05
N ASP A 182 18.06 7.88 -7.76
CA ASP A 182 19.41 8.45 -7.64
C ASP A 182 20.01 8.90 -8.99
N LYS A 183 19.50 8.38 -10.12
CA LYS A 183 20.03 8.64 -11.47
C LYS A 183 19.10 9.46 -12.35
N CYS A 184 17.80 9.40 -12.09
CA CYS A 184 16.79 10.10 -12.87
C CYS A 184 16.83 11.61 -12.58
N ALA A 185 16.77 12.45 -13.61
CA ALA A 185 16.69 13.91 -13.47
C ALA A 185 15.48 14.39 -12.63
N PHE A 186 14.41 13.58 -12.58
CA PHE A 186 13.20 13.83 -11.80
C PHE A 186 13.14 13.01 -10.51
N GLY A 187 14.18 12.24 -10.16
CA GLY A 187 14.11 11.25 -9.09
C GLY A 187 13.78 11.83 -7.71
N SER A 188 14.27 13.02 -7.38
CA SER A 188 13.97 13.70 -6.09
C SER A 188 12.55 14.27 -6.01
N GLN A 189 11.83 14.35 -7.14
CA GLN A 189 10.46 14.84 -7.25
C GLN A 189 9.48 13.70 -7.58
N CYS A 190 10.00 12.50 -7.83
CA CYS A 190 9.23 11.34 -8.19
C CYS A 190 8.45 10.81 -6.97
N PHE A 191 7.31 10.20 -7.26
CA PHE A 191 6.35 9.67 -6.29
C PHE A 191 6.89 8.48 -5.49
#